data_AF-A0AA36KX52-F1
#
_entry.id   AF-A0AA36KX52-F1
#
_cell.length_a   1.000
_cell.length_b   1.000
_cell.length_c   1.000
_cell.angle_alpha   90.00
_cell.angle_beta   90.00
_cell.angle_gamma   90.00
#
_symmetry.space_group_name_H-M   'P 1'
#
loop_
_entity.id
_entity.type
_entity.pdbx_description
1 polymer ?
#
loop_
_entity_poly.entity_id
_entity_poly.type
_entity_poly.pdbx_seq_one_letter_code
_entity_poly.pdbx_strand_id
1 'polypeptide(L)'
;MMHLKNIKAGNAKTLEQYELTKKHGVIWLYSEDGKNWYEEVKNFQPDTIKIVYDENNIIVAITKDASTLNPEGYSVVEIPDITANRRADDSGKWMFKDGAVIKRVYTEEELRLQTENQKKILLQQAREKTQFWQTQLTLGIITDSDRQQLMNWMRYVQQVETTDTSVLPVTFPEPPE
;
A
#
# COMPACT_ATOMS: atom_id res chain seq x y z
N MET A 1 -20.32 -2.53 -16.93
CA MET A 1 -19.03 -2.02 -16.43
C MET A 1 -18.01 -3.11 -16.67
N MET A 2 -16.84 -2.74 -17.17
CA MET A 2 -15.77 -3.67 -17.53
C MET A 2 -15.13 -4.30 -16.29
N HIS A 3 -14.81 -5.60 -16.37
CA HIS A 3 -14.03 -6.31 -15.36
C HIS A 3 -13.19 -7.38 -16.05
N LEU A 4 -11.88 -7.17 -16.10
CA LEU A 4 -10.89 -8.08 -16.66
C LEU A 4 -10.02 -8.60 -15.53
N LYS A 5 -10.03 -9.92 -15.31
CA LYS A 5 -9.33 -10.53 -14.18
C LYS A 5 -8.04 -11.22 -14.63
N ASN A 6 -7.06 -11.23 -13.73
CA ASN A 6 -5.83 -12.03 -13.84
C ASN A 6 -5.16 -11.90 -15.21
N ILE A 7 -4.93 -10.66 -15.63
CA ILE A 7 -4.37 -10.34 -16.93
C ILE A 7 -2.90 -10.78 -16.98
N LYS A 8 -2.53 -11.53 -18.01
CA LYS A 8 -1.18 -12.08 -18.20
C LYS A 8 -0.74 -11.91 -19.65
N ALA A 9 0.56 -11.88 -19.88
CA ALA A 9 1.10 -11.99 -21.23
C ALA A 9 0.70 -13.32 -21.89
N GLY A 10 0.40 -13.26 -23.17
CA GLY A 10 0.10 -14.42 -24.01
C GLY A 10 0.59 -14.21 -25.43
N ASN A 11 0.56 -15.29 -26.21
CA ASN A 11 0.97 -15.25 -27.61
C ASN A 11 -0.03 -14.46 -28.47
N ALA A 12 0.46 -13.95 -29.60
CA ALA A 12 -0.39 -13.43 -30.66
C ALA A 12 -1.38 -14.51 -31.14
N LYS A 13 -2.65 -14.14 -31.29
CA LYS A 13 -3.74 -15.02 -31.74
C LYS A 13 -4.20 -14.71 -33.17
N THR A 14 -3.82 -13.56 -33.73
CA THR A 14 -4.12 -13.16 -35.11
C THR A 14 -2.86 -12.87 -35.90
N LEU A 15 -2.98 -12.86 -37.23
CA LEU A 15 -1.87 -12.50 -38.12
C LEU A 15 -1.38 -11.06 -37.86
N GLU A 16 -2.31 -10.12 -37.70
CA GLU A 16 -1.98 -8.73 -37.37
C GLU A 16 -1.21 -8.62 -36.04
N GLN A 17 -1.67 -9.33 -35.01
CA GLN A 17 -0.99 -9.37 -33.72
C GLN A 17 0.42 -9.95 -33.86
N TYR A 18 0.58 -10.99 -34.66
CA TYR A 18 1.88 -11.62 -34.93
C TYR A 18 2.83 -10.66 -35.65
N GLU A 19 2.34 -9.94 -36.67
CA GLU A 19 3.13 -8.95 -37.41
C GLU A 19 3.57 -7.79 -36.51
N LEU A 20 2.68 -7.29 -35.67
CA LEU A 20 2.98 -6.24 -34.69
C LEU A 20 4.00 -6.72 -33.63
N THR A 21 3.87 -7.94 -33.11
CA THR A 21 4.89 -8.52 -32.22
C THR A 21 6.24 -8.63 -32.93
N LYS A 22 6.26 -9.15 -34.17
CA LYS A 22 7.50 -9.32 -34.94
C LYS A 22 8.18 -7.98 -35.25
N LYS A 23 7.41 -6.94 -35.58
CA LYS A 23 7.92 -5.64 -36.03
C LYS A 23 8.24 -4.68 -34.88
N HIS A 24 7.45 -4.72 -33.80
CA HIS A 24 7.48 -3.72 -32.73
C HIS A 24 7.69 -4.33 -31.34
N GLY A 25 7.77 -5.65 -31.20
CA GLY A 25 7.96 -6.31 -29.90
C GLY A 25 6.74 -6.23 -28.99
N VAL A 26 5.54 -6.04 -29.55
CA VAL A 26 4.29 -5.95 -28.76
C VAL A 26 4.07 -7.22 -27.95
N ILE A 27 3.91 -7.04 -26.64
CA ILE A 27 3.49 -8.07 -25.69
C ILE A 27 1.96 -8.01 -25.58
N TRP A 28 1.28 -9.12 -25.88
CA TRP A 28 -0.18 -9.17 -25.82
C TRP A 28 -0.66 -9.61 -24.46
N LEU A 29 -1.56 -8.83 -23.87
CA LEU A 29 -2.11 -9.11 -22.55
C LEU A 29 -3.52 -9.66 -22.65
N TYR A 30 -3.78 -10.75 -21.93
CA TYR A 30 -5.07 -11.43 -21.92
C TYR A 30 -5.55 -11.64 -20.49
N SER A 31 -6.83 -11.34 -20.28
CA SER A 31 -7.57 -11.72 -19.06
C SER A 31 -7.77 -13.24 -18.99
N GLU A 32 -8.16 -13.74 -17.82
CA GLU A 32 -8.42 -15.17 -17.58
C GLU A 32 -9.52 -15.76 -18.47
N ASP A 33 -10.51 -14.94 -18.86
CA ASP A 33 -11.57 -15.32 -19.80
C ASP A 33 -11.16 -15.12 -21.27
N GLY A 34 -9.90 -14.77 -21.52
CA GLY A 34 -9.26 -14.78 -22.82
C GLY A 34 -9.41 -13.50 -23.64
N LYS A 35 -9.98 -12.42 -23.07
CA LYS A 35 -10.12 -11.11 -23.75
C LYS A 35 -8.79 -10.38 -23.82
N ASN A 36 -8.48 -9.80 -24.97
CA ASN A 36 -7.27 -9.01 -25.21
C ASN A 36 -7.41 -7.61 -24.60
N TRP A 37 -6.49 -7.24 -23.70
CA TRP A 37 -6.50 -5.95 -23.02
C TRP A 37 -6.61 -4.76 -23.99
N TYR A 38 -5.75 -4.70 -25.00
CA TYR A 38 -5.65 -3.55 -25.92
C TYR A 38 -6.91 -3.37 -26.76
N GLU A 39 -7.59 -4.47 -27.10
CA GLU A 39 -8.85 -4.43 -27.84
C GLU A 39 -10.02 -4.01 -26.94
N GLU A 40 -9.95 -4.30 -25.64
CA GLU A 40 -10.98 -3.99 -24.65
C GLU A 40 -10.87 -2.57 -24.07
N VAL A 41 -9.72 -1.89 -24.20
CA VAL A 41 -9.52 -0.50 -23.72
C VAL A 41 -10.65 0.43 -24.21
N LYS A 42 -11.09 0.30 -25.46
CA LYS A 42 -12.15 1.12 -26.07
C LYS A 42 -13.55 0.91 -25.45
N ASN A 43 -13.76 -0.20 -24.73
CA ASN A 43 -15.04 -0.55 -24.13
C ASN A 43 -15.23 0.06 -22.74
N PHE A 44 -14.18 0.66 -22.16
CA PHE A 44 -14.28 1.43 -20.92
C PHE A 44 -14.92 2.80 -21.18
N GLN A 45 -15.82 3.21 -20.28
CA GLN A 45 -16.47 4.53 -20.35
C GLN A 45 -15.51 5.64 -19.97
N PRO A 46 -15.52 6.82 -20.60
CA PRO A 46 -14.58 7.90 -20.26
C PRO A 46 -14.76 8.44 -18.83
N ASP A 47 -16.01 8.45 -18.33
CA ASP A 47 -16.36 9.14 -17.07
C ASP A 47 -16.37 8.23 -15.83
N THR A 48 -15.78 7.03 -15.92
CA THR A 48 -15.67 6.05 -14.84
C THR A 48 -14.24 5.96 -14.29
N ILE A 49 -14.13 5.46 -13.05
CA ILE A 49 -12.83 5.14 -12.44
C ILE A 49 -12.44 3.71 -12.85
N LYS A 50 -11.16 3.50 -13.16
CA LYS A 50 -10.56 2.19 -13.45
C LYS A 50 -9.59 1.90 -12.32
N ILE A 51 -9.79 0.77 -11.70
CA ILE A 51 -8.98 0.29 -10.60
C ILE A 51 -8.17 -0.91 -11.08
N VAL A 52 -6.88 -0.88 -10.80
CA VAL A 52 -5.99 -2.04 -10.90
C VAL A 52 -5.78 -2.61 -9.51
N TYR A 53 -5.97 -3.91 -9.36
CA TYR A 53 -5.79 -4.61 -8.09
C TYR A 53 -5.03 -5.93 -8.25
N ASP A 54 -4.29 -6.31 -7.20
CA ASP A 54 -3.45 -7.52 -7.16
C ASP A 54 -4.24 -8.78 -6.76
N GLU A 55 -3.57 -9.93 -6.66
CA GLU A 55 -4.18 -11.21 -6.26
C GLU A 55 -4.79 -11.19 -4.84
N ASN A 56 -4.31 -10.30 -3.97
CA ASN A 56 -4.85 -10.07 -2.62
C ASN A 56 -5.97 -9.01 -2.61
N ASN A 57 -6.41 -8.59 -3.79
CA ASN A 57 -7.40 -7.55 -4.03
C ASN A 57 -6.96 -6.14 -3.63
N ILE A 58 -5.68 -5.92 -3.36
CA ILE A 58 -5.14 -4.62 -2.94
C ILE A 58 -5.07 -3.72 -4.17
N ILE A 59 -5.55 -2.50 -4.03
CA ILE A 59 -5.55 -1.51 -5.11
C ILE A 59 -4.14 -0.94 -5.25
N VAL A 60 -3.61 -1.01 -6.48
CA VAL A 60 -2.24 -0.60 -6.82
C VAL A 60 -2.18 0.51 -7.87
N ALA A 61 -3.27 0.77 -8.59
CA ALA A 61 -3.38 1.92 -9.47
C ALA A 61 -4.83 2.34 -9.65
N ILE A 62 -5.04 3.64 -9.86
CA ILE A 62 -6.35 4.24 -10.11
C ILE A 62 -6.19 5.27 -11.24
N THR A 63 -7.06 5.21 -12.24
CA THR A 63 -7.06 6.17 -13.36
C THR A 63 -8.47 6.37 -13.91
N LYS A 64 -8.67 7.43 -14.67
CA LYS A 64 -9.86 7.58 -15.55
C LYS A 64 -9.58 7.18 -16.99
N ASP A 65 -8.32 7.05 -17.39
CA ASP A 65 -7.95 6.64 -18.74
C ASP A 65 -7.35 5.23 -18.70
N ALA A 66 -8.09 4.25 -19.20
CA ALA A 66 -7.63 2.86 -19.23
C ALA A 66 -6.38 2.69 -20.10
N SER A 67 -6.19 3.53 -21.13
CA SER A 67 -5.07 3.40 -22.06
C SER A 67 -3.70 3.68 -21.41
N THR A 68 -3.67 4.31 -20.24
CA THR A 68 -2.44 4.59 -19.48
C THR A 68 -1.98 3.39 -18.65
N LEU A 69 -2.73 2.29 -18.62
CA LEU A 69 -2.41 1.12 -17.79
C LEU A 69 -1.64 0.04 -18.57
N ASN A 70 -0.68 -0.57 -17.88
CA ASN A 70 -0.06 -1.84 -18.25
C ASN A 70 -0.38 -2.88 -17.16
N PRO A 71 -1.53 -3.58 -17.24
CA PRO A 71 -2.05 -4.37 -16.12
C PRO A 71 -1.53 -5.83 -16.11
N GLU A 72 -0.33 -6.09 -16.64
CA GLU A 72 0.26 -7.43 -16.58
C GLU A 72 0.45 -7.88 -15.13
N GLY A 73 -0.09 -9.05 -14.79
CA GLY A 73 -0.06 -9.61 -13.44
C GLY A 73 -1.22 -9.18 -12.53
N TYR A 74 -2.11 -8.30 -13.00
CA TYR A 74 -3.17 -7.70 -12.20
C TYR A 74 -4.57 -7.92 -12.79
N SER A 75 -5.58 -7.45 -12.06
CA SER A 75 -6.95 -7.34 -12.55
C SER A 75 -7.34 -5.87 -12.72
N VAL A 76 -8.22 -5.56 -13.68
CA VAL A 76 -8.75 -4.22 -13.93
C VAL A 76 -10.27 -4.24 -13.82
N VAL A 77 -10.83 -3.34 -13.02
CA VAL A 77 -12.28 -3.16 -12.89
C VAL A 77 -12.69 -1.71 -13.08
N GLU A 78 -13.79 -1.52 -13.80
CA GLU A 78 -14.46 -0.24 -13.99
C GLU A 78 -15.55 -0.04 -12.93
N ILE A 79 -15.54 1.12 -12.27
CA ILE A 79 -16.49 1.49 -11.23
C ILE A 79 -17.02 2.92 -11.44
N PRO A 80 -18.20 3.25 -10.93
CA PRO A 80 -18.76 4.59 -11.09
C PRO A 80 -17.92 5.64 -10.35
N ASP A 81 -17.81 6.82 -10.93
CA ASP A 81 -17.07 7.95 -10.37
C ASP A 81 -17.91 8.71 -9.32
N ILE A 82 -18.04 8.10 -8.14
CA ILE A 82 -18.81 8.64 -6.99
C ILE A 82 -17.90 9.03 -5.83
N THR A 83 -18.40 9.88 -4.93
CA THR A 83 -17.67 10.36 -3.74
C THR A 83 -17.10 9.23 -2.89
N ALA A 84 -17.77 8.09 -2.79
CA ALA A 84 -17.25 6.93 -2.04
C ALA A 84 -15.98 6.36 -2.67
N ASN A 85 -15.96 6.16 -3.99
CA ASN A 85 -14.84 5.55 -4.72
C ASN A 85 -13.65 6.52 -4.86
N ARG A 86 -13.91 7.83 -4.95
CA ARG A 86 -12.87 8.87 -5.00
C ARG A 86 -12.03 8.99 -3.72
N ARG A 87 -12.42 8.32 -2.63
CA ARG A 87 -11.62 8.29 -1.38
C ARG A 87 -10.43 7.35 -1.50
N ALA A 88 -10.47 6.39 -2.42
CA ALA A 88 -9.40 5.46 -2.61
C ALA A 88 -8.21 6.09 -3.33
N ASP A 89 -7.03 5.61 -2.95
CA ASP A 89 -5.75 5.95 -3.53
C ASP A 89 -4.96 4.66 -3.80
N ASP A 90 -3.77 4.79 -4.39
CA ASP A 90 -2.84 3.72 -4.73
C ASP A 90 -1.84 3.41 -3.59
N SER A 91 -2.10 3.87 -2.36
CA SER A 91 -1.19 3.66 -1.21
C SER A 91 -1.14 2.22 -0.68
N GLY A 92 -1.93 1.30 -1.25
CA GLY A 92 -2.10 -0.06 -0.76
C GLY A 92 -2.95 -0.18 0.52
N LYS A 93 -3.64 0.89 0.92
CA LYS A 93 -4.60 0.94 2.05
C LYS A 93 -6.04 0.66 1.63
N TRP A 94 -6.27 0.43 0.35
CA TRP A 94 -7.58 0.17 -0.24
C TRP A 94 -7.58 -1.17 -0.96
N MET A 95 -8.74 -1.82 -0.99
CA MET A 95 -8.93 -3.07 -1.70
C MET A 95 -10.24 -3.07 -2.48
N PHE A 96 -10.30 -3.84 -3.56
CA PHE A 96 -11.52 -4.08 -4.32
C PHE A 96 -12.08 -5.46 -3.97
N LYS A 97 -13.16 -5.51 -3.18
CA LYS A 97 -13.73 -6.77 -2.68
C LYS A 97 -15.24 -6.77 -2.84
N ASP A 98 -15.79 -7.87 -3.35
CA ASP A 98 -17.24 -8.07 -3.52
C ASP A 98 -17.94 -6.92 -4.28
N GLY A 99 -17.26 -6.36 -5.29
CA GLY A 99 -17.79 -5.28 -6.11
C GLY A 99 -17.64 -3.88 -5.51
N ALA A 100 -17.01 -3.75 -4.34
CA ALA A 100 -16.86 -2.50 -3.63
C ALA A 100 -15.39 -2.14 -3.37
N VAL A 101 -15.12 -0.83 -3.34
CA VAL A 101 -13.86 -0.28 -2.88
C VAL A 101 -13.96 -0.05 -1.37
N ILE A 102 -13.16 -0.78 -0.60
CA ILE A 102 -13.15 -0.73 0.86
C ILE A 102 -11.74 -0.48 1.38
N LYS A 103 -11.62 -0.04 2.64
CA LYS A 103 -10.33 -0.03 3.31
C LYS A 103 -9.79 -1.45 3.39
N ARG A 104 -8.47 -1.59 3.21
CA ARG A 104 -7.80 -2.88 3.27
C ARG A 104 -8.07 -3.57 4.62
N VAL A 105 -8.47 -4.82 4.53
CA VAL A 105 -8.58 -5.72 5.67
C VAL A 105 -7.26 -6.48 5.74
N TYR A 106 -6.52 -6.27 6.82
CA TYR A 106 -5.22 -6.89 7.03
C TYR A 106 -5.39 -8.26 7.69
N THR A 107 -4.49 -9.19 7.35
CA THR A 107 -4.38 -10.45 8.10
C THR A 107 -3.80 -10.21 9.49
N GLU A 108 -4.00 -11.15 10.40
CA GLU A 108 -3.41 -11.09 11.75
C GLU A 108 -1.88 -11.00 11.69
N GLU A 109 -1.26 -11.73 10.76
CA GLU A 109 0.18 -11.70 10.53
C GLU A 109 0.66 -10.33 10.02
N GLU A 110 -0.05 -9.73 9.06
CA GLU A 110 0.26 -8.38 8.57
C GLU A 110 0.14 -7.34 9.69
N LEU A 111 -0.90 -7.42 10.51
CA LEU A 111 -1.10 -6.54 11.65
C LEU A 111 0.01 -6.70 12.69
N ARG A 112 0.46 -7.93 12.94
CA ARG A 112 1.59 -8.20 13.83
C ARG A 112 2.87 -7.58 13.29
N LEU A 113 3.15 -7.76 12.00
CA LEU A 113 4.34 -7.17 11.35
C LEU A 113 4.31 -5.64 11.39
N GLN A 114 3.16 -5.03 11.13
CA GLN A 114 2.98 -3.58 11.24
C GLN A 114 3.22 -3.08 12.67
N THR A 115 2.67 -3.79 13.66
CA THR A 115 2.83 -3.48 15.08
C THR A 115 4.30 -3.57 15.51
N GLU A 116 5.02 -4.63 15.11
CA GLU A 116 6.44 -4.78 15.40
C GLU A 116 7.29 -3.69 14.75
N ASN A 117 6.97 -3.32 13.51
CA ASN A 117 7.63 -2.21 12.82
C ASN A 117 7.33 -0.87 13.49
N GLN A 118 6.09 -0.63 13.92
CA GLN A 118 5.73 0.57 14.69
C GLN A 118 6.51 0.65 15.99
N LYS A 119 6.60 -0.46 16.76
CA LYS A 119 7.43 -0.53 17.97
C LYS A 119 8.88 -0.13 17.70
N LYS A 120 9.49 -0.66 16.64
CA LYS A 120 10.87 -0.29 16.23
C LYS A 120 10.99 1.19 15.89
N ILE A 121 10.02 1.75 15.16
CA ILE A 121 10.01 3.17 14.79
C ILE A 121 9.92 4.06 16.04
N LEU A 122 9.03 3.76 16.98
CA LEU A 122 8.87 4.54 18.22
C LEU A 122 10.15 4.52 19.07
N LEU A 123 10.80 3.36 19.19
CA LEU A 123 12.07 3.24 19.89
C LEU A 123 13.20 4.00 19.19
N GLN A 124 13.23 3.98 17.86
CA GLN A 124 14.21 4.74 17.09
C GLN A 124 14.02 6.26 17.26
N GLN A 125 12.79 6.74 17.18
CA GLN A 125 12.45 8.15 17.40
C GLN A 125 12.85 8.62 18.81
N ALA A 126 12.60 7.79 19.84
CA ALA A 126 13.01 8.10 21.20
C ALA A 126 14.54 8.18 21.35
N ARG A 127 15.29 7.30 20.68
CA ARG A 127 16.78 7.36 20.64
C ARG A 127 17.27 8.64 19.99
N GLU A 128 16.71 9.00 18.84
CA GLU A 128 17.07 10.23 18.12
C GLU A 128 16.79 11.49 18.95
N LYS A 129 15.60 11.55 19.58
CA LYS A 129 15.20 12.69 20.43
C LYS A 129 16.11 12.86 21.64
N THR A 130 16.60 11.76 22.23
CA THR A 130 17.35 11.78 23.50
C THR A 130 18.87 11.81 23.34
N GLN A 131 19.40 11.67 22.12
CA GLN A 131 20.83 11.52 21.84
C GLN A 131 21.69 12.65 22.42
N PHE A 132 21.27 13.90 22.27
CA PHE A 132 22.02 15.06 22.78
C PHE A 132 22.03 15.09 24.31
N TRP A 133 20.90 14.84 24.96
CA TRP A 133 20.82 14.78 26.42
C TRP A 133 21.68 13.66 26.99
N GLN A 134 21.72 12.48 26.35
CA GLN A 134 22.61 11.39 26.74
C GLN A 134 24.09 11.80 26.65
N THR A 135 24.46 12.57 25.62
CA THR A 135 25.83 13.09 25.44
C THR A 135 26.18 14.11 26.53
N GLN A 136 25.28 15.06 26.80
CA GLN A 136 25.44 16.03 27.88
C GLN A 136 25.54 15.36 29.25
N LEU A 137 24.75 14.31 29.50
CA LEU A 137 24.81 13.53 30.73
C LEU A 137 26.16 12.85 30.88
N THR A 138 26.67 12.23 29.80
CA THR A 138 27.99 11.57 29.78
C THR A 138 29.14 12.56 30.05
N LEU A 139 29.04 13.77 29.51
CA LEU A 139 30.01 14.84 29.73
C LEU A 139 29.86 15.54 31.10
N GLY A 140 28.80 15.23 31.86
CA GLY A 140 28.52 15.89 33.14
C GLY A 140 28.00 17.32 33.04
N ILE A 141 27.52 17.75 31.86
CA ILE A 141 27.08 19.13 31.57
C ILE A 141 25.56 19.28 31.36
N ILE A 142 24.79 18.21 31.57
CA ILE A 142 23.33 18.22 31.39
C ILE A 142 22.66 19.13 32.43
N THR A 143 21.65 19.90 32.00
CA THR A 143 20.82 20.72 32.88
C THR A 143 19.80 19.86 33.64
N ASP A 144 19.26 20.35 34.77
CA ASP A 144 18.23 19.62 35.51
C ASP A 144 16.94 19.43 34.69
N SER A 145 16.60 20.41 33.85
CA SER A 145 15.47 20.34 32.93
C SER A 145 15.67 19.24 31.87
N ASP A 146 16.82 19.22 31.19
CA ASP A 146 17.14 18.20 30.18
C ASP A 146 17.24 16.81 30.80
N ARG A 147 17.76 16.72 32.04
CA ARG A 147 17.80 15.47 32.81
C ARG A 147 16.40 14.94 33.10
N GLN A 148 15.45 15.82 33.47
CA GLN A 148 14.06 15.43 33.69
C GLN A 148 13.41 14.93 32.40
N GLN A 149 13.67 15.60 31.27
CA GLN A 149 13.16 15.17 29.97
C GLN A 149 13.74 13.82 29.53
N LEU A 150 15.05 13.64 29.68
CA LEU A 150 15.70 12.36 29.42
C LEU A 150 15.07 11.24 30.26
N MET A 151 14.78 11.47 31.54
CA MET A 151 14.08 10.49 32.38
C MET A 151 12.67 10.16 31.87
N ASN A 152 11.89 11.16 31.47
CA ASN A 152 10.54 10.96 30.92
C ASN A 152 10.59 10.11 29.65
N TRP A 153 11.50 10.43 28.73
CA TRP A 153 11.70 9.68 27.50
C TRP A 153 12.21 8.25 27.73
N MET A 154 13.08 8.02 28.73
CA MET A 154 13.52 6.65 29.06
C MET A 154 12.39 5.81 29.68
N ARG A 155 11.48 6.41 30.46
CA ARG A 155 10.25 5.73 30.93
C ARG A 155 9.34 5.37 29.76
N TYR A 156 9.17 6.27 28.80
CA TYR A 156 8.42 6.00 27.58
C TYR A 156 9.03 4.83 26.79
N VAL A 157 10.35 4.81 26.59
CA VAL A 157 11.06 3.69 25.95
C VAL A 157 10.75 2.37 26.66
N GLN A 158 10.86 2.34 28.00
CA GLN A 158 10.54 1.16 28.78
C GLN A 158 9.09 0.69 28.59
N GLN A 159 8.13 1.62 28.57
CA GLN A 159 6.72 1.29 28.33
C GLN A 159 6.49 0.72 26.92
N VAL A 160 7.12 1.30 25.89
CA VAL A 160 7.05 0.78 24.51
C VAL A 160 7.66 -0.63 24.45
N GLU A 161 8.82 -0.86 25.08
CA GLU A 161 9.48 -2.17 25.11
C GLU A 161 8.64 -3.24 25.80
N THR A 162 7.95 -2.90 26.89
CA THR A 162 7.11 -3.85 27.65
C THR A 162 5.69 -3.98 27.12
N THR A 163 5.28 -3.15 26.15
CA THR A 163 3.96 -3.27 25.50
C THR A 163 3.84 -4.65 24.87
N ASP A 164 2.81 -5.39 25.27
CA ASP A 164 2.47 -6.71 24.73
C ASP A 164 1.97 -6.57 23.30
N THR A 165 2.66 -7.22 22.38
CA THR A 165 2.33 -7.23 20.95
C THR A 165 1.71 -8.53 20.47
N SER A 166 1.39 -9.45 21.39
CA SER A 166 0.75 -10.73 21.07
C SER A 166 -0.77 -10.62 20.88
N VAL A 167 -1.40 -9.57 21.43
CA VAL A 167 -2.83 -9.33 21.33
C VAL A 167 -3.09 -8.08 20.48
N LEU A 168 -3.78 -8.26 19.35
CA LEU A 168 -4.12 -7.18 18.42
C LEU A 168 -5.55 -6.65 18.66
N PRO A 169 -5.82 -5.35 18.44
CA PRO A 169 -4.88 -4.30 18.06
C PRO A 169 -4.07 -3.77 19.25
N VAL A 170 -2.80 -3.44 19.01
CA VAL A 170 -1.92 -2.88 20.03
C VAL A 170 -2.06 -1.38 20.11
N THR A 171 -2.16 -0.86 21.33
CA THR A 171 -2.08 0.58 21.61
C THR A 171 -0.76 0.85 22.31
N PHE A 172 0.14 1.58 21.65
CA PHE A 172 1.40 2.01 22.24
C PHE A 172 1.17 3.22 23.16
N PRO A 173 2.03 3.44 24.17
CA PRO A 173 2.01 4.66 24.96
C PRO A 173 2.26 5.88 24.07
N GLU A 174 1.80 7.05 24.50
CA GLU A 174 2.06 8.31 23.83
C GLU A 174 3.45 8.85 24.21
N PRO A 175 4.19 9.47 23.28
CA PRO A 175 5.47 10.08 23.58
C PRO A 175 5.29 11.29 24.52
N PRO A 176 6.25 11.55 25.43
CA PRO A 176 6.25 12.76 26.23
C PRO A 176 6.59 13.99 25.36
N GLU A 177 6.23 15.18 25.84
CA GLU A 177 6.52 16.47 25.15
C GLU A 177 8.03 16.76 25.00
#